data_AF-A0A259YQE2-F1
#
_entry.id   AF-A0A259YQE2-F1
#
_cell.length_a   1.000
_cell.length_b   1.000
_cell.length_c   1.000
_cell.angle_alpha   90.00
_cell.angle_beta   90.00
_cell.angle_gamma   90.00
#
_symmetry.space_group_name_H-M   'P 1'
#
loop_
_entity.id
_entity.type
_entity.pdbx_description
1 polymer ?
#
loop_
_entity_poly.entity_id
_entity_poly.type
_entity_poly.pdbx_seq_one_letter_code
_entity_poly.pdbx_strand_id
1 'polypeptide(L)'
;MQAPLEKIASGSGLDTAERQACGLHAATLPDRLRAPGLTTDEVAAQARAARARSVQVIPLDDGGLTMAHPTISDRVSTAVSDALSGATDGVVTARILPPGRAKIVSILVSDSSADVRIELDAVGEKSVVAP
;
A
#
# COMPACT_ATOMS: atom_id res chain seq x y z
N MET A 1 11.63 3.68 27.71
CA MET A 1 11.87 3.71 26.25
C MET A 1 11.21 5.00 25.75
N GLN A 2 11.98 6.02 25.38
CA GLN A 2 11.45 7.32 24.93
C GLN A 2 10.91 7.21 23.51
N ALA A 3 9.88 7.99 23.17
CA ALA A 3 9.33 8.00 21.81
C ALA A 3 10.32 8.67 20.84
N PRO A 4 10.44 8.21 19.57
CA PRO A 4 11.39 8.76 18.60
C PRO A 4 11.27 10.27 18.38
N LEU A 5 10.05 10.82 18.50
CA LEU A 5 9.77 12.25 18.38
C LEU A 5 10.36 13.08 19.53
N GLU A 6 10.38 12.53 20.76
CA GLU A 6 10.98 13.20 21.92
C GLU A 6 12.51 13.25 21.81
N LYS A 7 13.11 12.25 21.16
CA LYS A 7 14.56 12.16 20.94
C LYS A 7 15.04 13.16 19.87
N ILE A 8 14.25 13.36 18.82
CA ILE A 8 14.47 14.42 17.84
C ILE A 8 14.31 15.80 18.50
N ALA A 9 13.26 15.99 19.31
CA ALA A 9 13.01 17.24 20.02
C ALA A 9 14.11 17.60 21.04
N SER A 10 14.79 16.61 21.62
CA SER A 10 15.92 16.81 22.54
C SER A 10 17.27 17.02 21.85
N GLY A 11 17.33 17.04 20.51
CA GLY A 11 18.57 17.20 19.74
C GLY A 11 19.48 15.98 19.77
N SER A 12 19.00 14.84 20.26
CA SER A 12 19.76 13.59 20.30
C SER A 12 19.71 12.93 18.92
N GLY A 13 20.88 12.60 18.36
CA GLY A 13 20.94 11.89 17.08
C GLY A 13 20.22 10.55 17.13
N LEU A 14 19.47 10.23 16.07
CA LEU A 14 18.92 8.89 15.87
C LEU A 14 20.06 7.94 15.46
N ASP A 15 20.01 6.68 15.86
CA ASP A 15 20.83 5.63 15.26
C ASP A 15 20.25 5.18 13.89
N THR A 16 20.92 4.25 13.20
CA THR A 16 20.50 3.80 11.87
C THR A 16 19.17 3.04 11.90
N ALA A 17 18.92 2.22 12.93
CA ALA A 17 17.68 1.47 13.06
C ALA A 17 16.51 2.39 13.40
N GLU A 18 16.73 3.39 14.26
CA GLU A 18 15.76 4.44 14.57
C GLU A 18 15.44 5.31 13.35
N ARG A 19 16.43 5.64 12.52
CA ARG A 19 16.21 6.34 11.24
C ARG A 19 15.35 5.52 10.27
N GLN A 20 15.63 4.21 10.14
CA GLN A 20 14.82 3.32 9.30
C GLN A 20 13.39 3.20 9.81
N ALA A 21 13.21 2.98 11.12
CA ALA A 21 11.91 2.95 11.75
C ALA A 21 11.16 4.27 11.54
N CYS A 22 11.81 5.42 11.74
CA CYS A 22 11.21 6.73 11.52
C CYS A 22 10.84 6.94 10.04
N GLY A 23 11.66 6.47 9.09
CA GLY A 23 11.36 6.51 7.66
C GLY A 23 10.12 5.69 7.28
N LEU A 24 9.98 4.48 7.83
CA LEU A 24 8.80 3.63 7.60
C LEU A 24 7.51 4.26 8.17
N HIS A 25 7.60 4.89 9.34
CA HIS A 25 6.49 5.65 9.91
C HIS A 25 6.16 6.88 9.05
N ALA A 26 7.18 7.65 8.66
CA ALA A 26 7.02 8.83 7.83
C ALA A 26 6.42 8.49 6.46
N ALA A 27 6.72 7.32 5.87
CA ALA A 27 6.12 6.86 4.62
C ALA A 27 4.62 6.53 4.73
N THR A 28 4.15 6.10 5.91
CA THR A 28 2.72 5.84 6.15
C THR A 28 1.89 7.13 6.08
N LEU A 29 2.46 8.28 6.43
CA LEU A 29 1.75 9.56 6.46
C LEU A 29 1.35 10.06 5.04
N PRO A 30 2.25 10.11 4.04
CA PRO A 30 1.89 10.34 2.65
C PRO A 30 0.92 9.31 2.09
N ASP A 31 1.02 8.03 2.46
CA ASP A 31 0.07 7.01 1.99
C ASP A 31 -1.35 7.35 2.42
N ARG A 32 -1.52 7.75 3.69
CA ARG A 32 -2.83 8.18 4.22
C ARG A 32 -3.41 9.38 3.48
N LEU A 33 -2.57 10.28 3.00
CA LEU A 33 -2.99 11.44 2.21
C LEU A 33 -3.26 11.09 0.74
N ARG A 34 -2.44 10.23 0.14
CA ARG A 34 -2.50 9.87 -1.29
C ARG A 34 -3.55 8.81 -1.60
N ALA A 35 -3.83 7.94 -0.63
CA ALA A 35 -4.68 6.79 -0.82
C ALA A 35 -5.53 6.44 0.43
N PRO A 36 -6.43 7.33 0.88
CA PRO A 36 -7.24 7.11 2.09
C PRO A 36 -8.04 5.79 2.06
N GLY A 37 -8.48 5.32 0.91
CA GLY A 37 -9.17 4.03 0.75
C GLY A 37 -8.28 2.79 0.93
N LEU A 38 -6.95 2.94 1.03
CA LEU A 38 -5.97 1.88 1.22
C LEU A 38 -5.24 1.97 2.57
N THR A 39 -5.87 2.56 3.59
CA THR A 39 -5.22 2.81 4.90
C THR A 39 -5.66 1.86 6.01
N THR A 40 -6.25 0.71 5.67
CA THR A 40 -6.56 -0.30 6.69
C THR A 40 -5.28 -0.74 7.40
N ASP A 41 -5.40 -1.14 8.68
CA ASP A 41 -4.21 -1.50 9.48
C ASP A 41 -3.43 -2.65 8.84
N GLU A 42 -4.14 -3.59 8.19
CA GLU A 42 -3.54 -4.70 7.47
C GLU A 42 -2.74 -4.24 6.24
N VAL A 43 -3.33 -3.42 5.37
CA VAL A 43 -2.63 -2.89 4.18
C VAL A 43 -1.42 -2.05 4.62
N ALA A 44 -1.57 -1.24 5.65
CA ALA A 44 -0.46 -0.45 6.20
C ALA A 44 0.65 -1.35 6.77
N ALA A 45 0.32 -2.45 7.45
CA ALA A 45 1.29 -3.41 7.94
C ALA A 45 2.04 -4.10 6.80
N GLN A 46 1.33 -4.56 5.76
CA GLN A 46 1.95 -5.21 4.60
C GLN A 46 2.79 -4.23 3.78
N ALA A 47 2.37 -2.98 3.62
CA ALA A 47 3.14 -1.95 2.95
C ALA A 47 4.47 -1.66 3.69
N ARG A 48 4.45 -1.61 5.02
CA ARG A 48 5.66 -1.48 5.83
C ARG A 48 6.58 -2.70 5.67
N ALA A 49 6.02 -3.90 5.71
CA ALA A 49 6.78 -5.13 5.52
C ALA A 49 7.43 -5.20 4.12
N ALA A 50 6.69 -4.83 3.07
CA ALA A 50 7.20 -4.74 1.70
C ALA A 50 8.36 -3.74 1.57
N ARG A 51 8.20 -2.53 2.14
CA ARG A 51 9.27 -1.52 2.14
C ARG A 51 10.50 -1.97 2.92
N ALA A 52 10.33 -2.72 4.00
CA ALA A 52 11.45 -3.33 4.73
C ALA A 52 12.23 -4.35 3.87
N ARG A 53 11.59 -4.95 2.85
CA ARG A 53 12.21 -5.78 1.81
C ARG A 53 12.71 -4.98 0.61
N SER A 54 12.80 -3.66 0.71
CA SER A 54 13.20 -2.76 -0.38
C SER A 54 12.23 -2.69 -1.57
N VAL A 55 10.98 -3.15 -1.40
CA VAL A 55 9.92 -2.95 -2.40
C VAL A 55 9.43 -1.50 -2.36
N GLN A 56 9.36 -0.85 -3.51
CA GLN A 56 8.74 0.46 -3.63
C GLN A 56 7.21 0.30 -3.66
N VAL A 57 6.50 0.97 -2.75
CA VAL A 57 5.04 0.90 -2.66
C VAL A 57 4.44 2.26 -3.05
N ILE A 58 3.58 2.25 -4.07
CA ILE A 58 2.91 3.43 -4.63
C ILE A 58 1.39 3.25 -4.51
N PRO A 59 0.76 3.72 -3.43
CA PRO A 59 -0.69 3.69 -3.29
C PRO A 59 -1.31 4.96 -3.90
N LEU A 60 -2.45 4.79 -4.58
CA LEU A 60 -3.23 5.85 -5.21
C LEU A 60 -4.73 5.61 -4.96
N ASP A 61 -5.47 6.68 -4.73
CA ASP A 61 -6.92 6.61 -4.59
C ASP A 61 -7.62 7.73 -5.36
N ASP A 62 -8.38 7.33 -6.39
CA ASP A 62 -9.22 8.23 -7.17
C ASP A 62 -10.71 8.18 -6.74
N GLY A 63 -11.03 7.57 -5.60
CA GLY A 63 -12.36 7.62 -4.97
C GLY A 63 -13.35 6.51 -5.34
N GLY A 64 -12.93 5.49 -6.10
CA GLY A 64 -13.81 4.39 -6.52
C GLY A 64 -14.45 3.58 -5.40
N LEU A 65 -13.84 3.59 -4.21
CA LEU A 65 -14.39 2.91 -3.03
C LEU A 65 -15.37 3.75 -2.20
N THR A 66 -15.52 5.05 -2.46
CA THR A 66 -16.34 5.94 -1.60
C THR A 66 -17.80 5.47 -1.47
N MET A 67 -18.35 4.85 -2.51
CA MET A 67 -19.73 4.33 -2.54
C MET A 67 -19.79 2.80 -2.61
N ALA A 68 -18.66 2.11 -2.46
CA ALA A 68 -18.60 0.66 -2.56
C ALA A 68 -19.20 0.00 -1.31
N HIS A 69 -19.79 -1.18 -1.50
CA HIS A 69 -20.23 -2.00 -0.36
C HIS A 69 -19.02 -2.42 0.49
N PRO A 70 -19.11 -2.47 1.84
CA PRO A 70 -17.96 -2.80 2.71
C PRO A 70 -17.22 -4.08 2.32
N THR A 71 -17.95 -5.12 1.92
CA THR A 71 -17.37 -6.38 1.42
C THR A 71 -16.43 -6.19 0.23
N ILE A 72 -16.67 -5.20 -0.63
CA ILE A 72 -15.78 -4.88 -1.76
C ILE A 72 -14.50 -4.20 -1.25
N SER A 73 -14.63 -3.27 -0.30
CA SER A 73 -13.47 -2.64 0.36
C SER A 73 -12.60 -3.66 1.09
N ASP A 74 -13.22 -4.68 1.72
CA ASP A 74 -12.51 -5.79 2.36
C ASP A 74 -11.76 -6.63 1.31
N ARG A 75 -12.41 -7.02 0.22
CA ARG A 75 -11.78 -7.75 -0.89
C ARG A 75 -10.62 -6.99 -1.51
N VAL A 76 -10.76 -5.67 -1.69
CA VAL A 76 -9.66 -4.80 -2.17
C VAL A 76 -8.52 -4.79 -1.16
N SER A 77 -8.82 -4.64 0.13
CA SER A 77 -7.80 -4.68 1.19
C SER A 77 -7.04 -6.01 1.19
N THR A 78 -7.74 -7.14 1.12
CA THR A 78 -7.13 -8.47 1.01
C THR A 78 -6.25 -8.58 -0.25
N ALA A 79 -6.75 -8.18 -1.41
CA ALA A 79 -5.99 -8.29 -2.66
C ALA A 79 -4.70 -7.44 -2.66
N VAL A 80 -4.77 -6.23 -2.08
CA VAL A 80 -3.60 -5.35 -1.92
C VAL A 80 -2.62 -5.93 -0.90
N SER A 81 -3.10 -6.42 0.25
CA SER A 81 -2.28 -7.08 1.27
C SER A 81 -1.57 -8.30 0.71
N ASP A 82 -2.25 -9.16 -0.04
CA ASP A 82 -1.68 -10.34 -0.69
C ASP A 82 -0.55 -9.95 -1.64
N ALA A 83 -0.79 -8.98 -2.53
CA ALA A 83 0.19 -8.52 -3.50
C ALA A 83 1.43 -7.92 -2.82
N LEU A 84 1.22 -7.11 -1.78
CA LEU A 84 2.29 -6.54 -0.96
C LEU A 84 3.06 -7.62 -0.21
N SER A 85 2.38 -8.67 0.30
CA SER A 85 3.03 -9.76 1.03
C SER A 85 3.91 -10.62 0.12
N GLY A 86 3.47 -10.85 -1.13
CA GLY A 86 4.17 -11.67 -2.12
C GLY A 86 5.35 -10.97 -2.79
N ALA A 87 5.34 -9.63 -2.87
CA ALA A 87 6.43 -8.88 -3.49
C ALA A 87 7.73 -8.95 -2.66
N THR A 88 8.81 -9.42 -3.28
CA THR A 88 10.15 -9.53 -2.66
C THR A 88 11.14 -8.49 -3.17
N ASP A 89 10.93 -7.93 -4.35
CA ASP A 89 11.69 -6.81 -4.90
C ASP A 89 10.78 -5.90 -5.77
N GLY A 90 11.37 -4.88 -6.38
CA GLY A 90 10.67 -4.09 -7.41
C GLY A 90 9.67 -3.08 -6.87
N VAL A 91 8.55 -2.92 -7.59
CA VAL A 91 7.53 -1.89 -7.37
C VAL A 91 6.13 -2.50 -7.31
N VAL A 92 5.36 -2.14 -6.28
CA VAL A 92 3.93 -2.43 -6.19
C VAL A 92 3.16 -1.11 -6.28
N THR A 93 2.37 -0.96 -7.34
CA THR A 93 1.45 0.17 -7.51
C THR A 93 0.02 -0.30 -7.30
N ALA A 94 -0.64 0.15 -6.25
CA ALA A 94 -2.04 -0.15 -5.95
C ALA A 94 -2.88 1.11 -6.15
N ARG A 95 -3.83 1.07 -7.09
CA ARG A 95 -4.66 2.22 -7.46
C ARG A 95 -6.13 1.89 -7.35
N ILE A 96 -6.84 2.55 -6.44
CA ILE A 96 -8.30 2.63 -6.50
C ILE A 96 -8.66 3.54 -7.68
N LEU A 97 -9.48 3.04 -8.59
CA LEU A 97 -9.85 3.74 -9.82
C LEU A 97 -11.00 4.72 -9.57
N PRO A 98 -11.26 5.69 -10.47
CA PRO A 98 -12.39 6.60 -10.32
C PRO A 98 -13.74 5.85 -10.26
N PRO A 99 -14.78 6.45 -9.63
CA PRO A 99 -16.13 5.90 -9.65
C PRO A 99 -16.66 5.62 -11.07
N GLY A 100 -17.50 4.59 -11.21
CA GLY A 100 -18.15 4.23 -12.48
C GLY A 100 -17.28 3.45 -13.47
N ARG A 101 -16.06 3.08 -13.08
CA ARG A 101 -15.20 2.17 -13.86
C ARG A 101 -15.66 0.72 -13.69
N ALA A 102 -15.46 -0.10 -14.72
CA ALA A 102 -15.71 -1.54 -14.65
C ALA A 102 -14.80 -2.25 -13.62
N LYS A 103 -13.59 -1.72 -13.44
CA LYS A 103 -12.62 -2.14 -12.42
C LYS A 103 -12.58 -1.12 -11.30
N ILE A 104 -12.47 -1.58 -10.06
CA ILE A 104 -12.45 -0.74 -8.87
C ILE A 104 -11.03 -0.54 -8.32
N VAL A 105 -10.15 -1.54 -8.52
CA VAL A 105 -8.73 -1.45 -8.17
C VAL A 105 -7.89 -2.07 -9.28
N SER A 106 -6.71 -1.49 -9.51
CA SER A 106 -5.64 -2.08 -10.31
C SER A 106 -4.38 -2.12 -9.46
N ILE A 107 -3.78 -3.30 -9.36
CA ILE A 107 -2.54 -3.56 -8.63
C ILE A 107 -1.51 -4.06 -9.66
N LEU A 108 -0.49 -3.26 -9.93
CA LEU A 108 0.64 -3.64 -10.76
C LEU A 108 1.80 -4.03 -9.85
N VAL A 109 2.26 -5.28 -9.98
CA VAL A 109 3.49 -5.77 -9.38
C VAL A 109 4.51 -5.88 -10.50
N SER A 110 5.61 -5.14 -10.36
CA SER A 110 6.71 -5.10 -11.32
C SER A 110 7.98 -5.49 -10.61
N ASP A 111 8.51 -6.67 -10.92
CA ASP A 111 9.76 -7.19 -10.36
C ASP A 111 10.80 -7.45 -11.46
N SER A 112 11.96 -7.97 -11.07
CA SER A 112 13.05 -8.28 -12.01
C SER A 112 12.73 -9.37 -13.04
N SER A 113 11.68 -10.17 -12.81
CA SER A 113 11.28 -11.30 -13.65
C SER A 113 10.13 -10.96 -14.59
N ALA A 114 9.06 -10.37 -14.05
CA ALA A 114 7.86 -10.06 -14.83
C ALA A 114 7.01 -8.94 -14.20
N ASP A 115 6.19 -8.35 -15.05
CA ASP A 115 5.10 -7.49 -14.64
C ASP A 115 3.81 -8.32 -14.56
N VAL A 116 3.08 -8.20 -13.46
CA VAL A 116 1.79 -8.85 -13.24
C VAL A 116 0.77 -7.81 -12.80
N ARG A 117 -0.39 -7.79 -13.46
CA ARG A 117 -1.50 -6.92 -13.06
C ARG A 117 -2.65 -7.72 -12.48
N ILE A 118 -3.08 -7.32 -11.29
CA ILE A 118 -4.23 -7.85 -10.59
C ILE A 118 -5.30 -6.76 -10.59
N GLU A 119 -6.52 -7.10 -10.97
CA GLU A 119 -7.65 -6.17 -10.98
C GLU A 119 -8.81 -6.77 -10.22
N LEU A 120 -9.60 -5.93 -9.55
CA LEU A 120 -10.92 -6.31 -9.06
C LEU A 120 -11.97 -5.51 -9.81
N ASP A 121 -13.05 -6.17 -10.21
CA ASP A 121 -14.21 -5.50 -10.81
C ASP A 121 -15.12 -4.84 -9.76
N ALA A 122 -16.20 -4.21 -10.21
CA ALA A 122 -17.16 -3.53 -9.34
C ALA A 122 -17.91 -4.47 -8.35
N VAL A 123 -17.88 -5.79 -8.58
CA VAL A 123 -18.44 -6.80 -7.66
C VAL A 123 -17.33 -7.50 -6.85
N GLY A 124 -16.09 -7.04 -6.99
CA GLY A 124 -14.93 -7.54 -6.25
C GLY A 124 -14.40 -8.87 -6.76
N GLU A 125 -14.72 -9.27 -7.99
CA GLU A 125 -14.12 -10.45 -8.61
C GLU A 125 -12.71 -10.11 -9.09
N LYS A 126 -11.75 -10.96 -8.70
CA LYS A 126 -10.33 -10.78 -8.97
C LYS A 126 -9.95 -11.42 -10.31
N SER A 127 -9.22 -10.69 -11.13
CA SER A 127 -8.60 -11.18 -12.37
C SER A 127 -7.11 -10.87 -12.39
N VAL A 128 -6.31 -11.79 -12.92
CA VAL A 128 -4.88 -11.56 -13.22
C VAL A 128 -4.74 -11.40 -14.72
N VAL A 129 -4.13 -10.30 -15.15
CA VAL A 129 -3.91 -9.98 -16.57
C VAL A 129 -2.43 -9.73 -16.81
N ALA A 130 -1.97 -10.17 -17.99
CA ALA A 130 -0.68 -9.73 -18.49
C ALA A 130 -0.74 -8.21 -18.72
N PRO A 131 0.37 -7.48 -18.49
CA PRO A 131 0.40 -6.03 -18.54
C PRO A 131 -0.05 -5.42 -19.86
#